data_AF-A0A968QGX5-F1
#
_entry.id   AF-A0A968QGX5-F1
#
_cell.length_a   1.000
_cell.length_b   1.000
_cell.length_c   1.000
_cell.angle_alpha   90.00
_cell.angle_beta   90.00
_cell.angle_gamma   90.00
#
_symmetry.space_group_name_H-M   'P 1'
#
loop_
_entity.id
_entity.type
_entity.pdbx_description
1 polymer ?
#
loop_
_entity_poly.entity_id
_entity_poly.type
_entity_poly.pdbx_seq_one_letter_code
_entity_poly.pdbx_strand_id
1 'polypeptide(L)'
;MQEILPQILPLTDSETDIERAKEWDNKIRTFFDERGLSDLSQQKNRFTDIRNAIKTIDPQHPSLNYIGLSPDEWIEVNAIASSFTDNRTTQLIEDPEAIVEKARSLLLSRQWSQVAAGLAVVTGRRVSEILQTAKFDKVSTYIVLFSGAAKRRDETTPLKFQIPTLVTADSVLEAIAYLRTQLNTEGLDNQQINAQYESKVARECDRAFRDLVPLRDGKTNLYTHLFRSIYATIATHWYCPPSVSDLEFRAYIQGHFQIISEPNQQRRLSLASSKHYWDYKIRDGAGNIDGRLGIKLHNPEVEVVDYFTTSFEIASTENLGPLVSLKVWKCDRDTLAHFQELFDMANRQDTNHFILDTFSKLLDLADQLNQTPQQLLASLARQDNGSLLLLSASPKPQVEDEHEEERETNGGVQTLPQPRRSNNTIPTALEEKIERQLQSMST
;
A
#
# COMPACT_ATOMS: atom_id res chain seq x y z
N MET A 1 29.05 20.69 -17.30
CA MET A 1 28.94 21.01 -15.86
C MET A 1 30.06 21.93 -15.38
N GLN A 2 31.35 21.56 -15.53
CA GLN A 2 32.48 22.45 -15.19
C GLN A 2 32.42 23.82 -15.91
N GLU A 3 31.86 23.87 -17.12
CA GLU A 3 31.71 25.12 -17.88
C GLU A 3 30.45 25.93 -17.51
N ILE A 4 29.43 25.30 -16.92
CA ILE A 4 28.10 25.88 -16.71
C ILE A 4 27.99 26.51 -15.31
N LEU A 5 28.48 25.81 -14.29
CA LEU A 5 28.41 26.28 -12.90
C LEU A 5 29.03 27.68 -12.72
N PRO A 6 30.25 27.97 -13.21
CA PRO A 6 30.90 29.27 -13.01
C PRO A 6 30.11 30.46 -13.59
N GLN A 7 29.22 30.21 -14.54
CA GLN A 7 28.41 31.24 -15.19
C GLN A 7 27.05 31.47 -14.50
N ILE A 8 26.59 30.50 -13.70
CA ILE A 8 25.36 30.60 -12.91
C ILE A 8 25.62 31.26 -11.56
N LEU A 9 26.80 31.04 -10.97
CA LEU A 9 27.17 31.54 -9.64
C LEU A 9 27.18 33.05 -9.42
N PRO A 10 27.52 33.90 -10.42
CA PRO A 10 27.48 35.34 -10.21
C PRO A 10 26.07 35.94 -10.36
N LEU A 11 25.05 35.13 -10.68
CA LEU A 11 23.69 35.63 -10.92
C LEU A 11 23.04 36.09 -9.60
N THR A 12 22.35 37.23 -9.66
CA THR A 12 21.59 37.82 -8.56
C THR A 12 20.08 37.79 -8.85
N ASP A 13 19.25 38.39 -7.98
CA ASP A 13 17.80 38.60 -8.21
C ASP A 13 17.49 39.78 -9.16
N SER A 14 18.48 40.27 -9.92
CA SER A 14 18.24 41.32 -10.91
C SER A 14 17.43 40.77 -12.10
N GLU A 15 16.59 41.61 -12.71
CA GLU A 15 15.76 41.22 -13.87
C GLU A 15 16.62 40.66 -15.03
N THR A 16 17.81 41.22 -15.24
CA THR A 16 18.78 40.74 -16.24
C THR A 16 19.38 39.38 -15.91
N ASP A 17 19.60 39.09 -14.62
CA ASP A 17 20.16 37.80 -14.20
C ASP A 17 19.10 36.70 -14.13
N ILE A 18 17.84 37.07 -13.89
CA ILE A 18 16.68 36.17 -14.02
C ILE A 18 16.56 35.68 -15.46
N GLU A 19 16.62 36.57 -16.46
CA GLU A 19 16.59 36.16 -17.86
C GLU A 19 17.77 35.26 -18.23
N ARG A 20 18.97 35.57 -17.72
CA ARG A 20 20.13 34.67 -17.87
C ARG A 20 19.90 33.31 -17.22
N ALA A 21 19.27 33.24 -16.05
CA ALA A 21 18.97 31.98 -15.39
C ALA A 21 17.99 31.12 -16.23
N LYS A 22 16.99 31.73 -16.87
CA LYS A 22 16.07 31.05 -17.80
C LYS A 22 16.79 30.60 -19.08
N GLU A 23 17.66 31.43 -19.64
CA GLU A 23 18.51 31.04 -20.78
C GLU A 23 19.38 29.84 -20.43
N TRP A 24 19.92 29.79 -19.21
CA TRP A 24 20.67 28.64 -18.73
C TRP A 24 19.83 27.39 -18.58
N ASP A 25 18.61 27.49 -18.04
CA ASP A 25 17.69 26.36 -17.98
C ASP A 25 17.42 25.79 -19.38
N ASN A 26 17.14 26.65 -20.36
CA ASN A 26 16.97 26.26 -21.76
C ASN A 26 18.21 25.58 -22.33
N LYS A 27 19.41 26.14 -22.11
CA LYS A 27 20.67 25.53 -22.56
C LYS A 27 20.91 24.17 -21.91
N ILE A 28 20.57 24.00 -20.63
CA ILE A 28 20.69 22.72 -19.92
C ILE A 28 19.75 21.69 -20.55
N ARG A 29 18.52 22.08 -20.89
CA ARG A 29 17.54 21.21 -21.58
C ARG A 29 18.04 20.79 -22.95
N THR A 30 18.47 21.75 -23.78
CA THR A 30 19.05 21.44 -25.09
C THR A 30 20.23 20.50 -24.97
N PHE A 31 21.10 20.70 -23.98
CA PHE A 31 22.23 19.80 -23.72
C PHE A 31 21.80 18.38 -23.31
N PHE A 32 20.69 18.23 -22.59
CA PHE A 32 20.12 16.92 -22.29
C PHE A 32 19.55 16.27 -23.56
N ASP A 33 18.81 17.01 -24.37
CA ASP A 33 18.23 16.54 -25.62
C ASP A 33 19.31 16.07 -26.61
N GLU A 34 20.38 16.85 -26.77
CA GLU A 34 21.55 16.49 -27.60
C GLU A 34 22.24 15.20 -27.15
N ARG A 35 22.10 14.83 -25.87
CA ARG A 35 22.61 13.57 -25.31
C ARG A 35 21.58 12.44 -25.29
N GLY A 36 20.43 12.65 -25.94
CA GLY A 36 19.35 11.67 -26.03
C GLY A 36 18.53 11.53 -24.75
N LEU A 37 18.60 12.51 -23.84
CA LEU A 37 17.79 12.57 -22.62
C LEU A 37 16.59 13.48 -22.83
N SER A 38 15.70 13.14 -23.76
CA SER A 38 14.56 13.99 -24.15
C SER A 38 13.32 13.81 -23.28
N ASP A 39 13.27 12.76 -22.45
CA ASP A 39 12.14 12.49 -21.57
C ASP A 39 12.32 13.14 -20.17
N LEU A 40 11.26 13.77 -19.65
CA LEU A 40 11.28 14.46 -18.36
C LEU A 40 11.68 13.53 -17.20
N SER A 41 11.31 12.24 -17.27
CA SER A 41 11.69 11.25 -16.26
C SER A 41 13.20 10.99 -16.22
N GLN A 42 13.86 11.06 -17.38
CA GLN A 42 15.30 10.91 -17.53
C GLN A 42 16.05 12.17 -17.08
N GLN A 43 15.49 13.35 -17.36
CA GLN A 43 16.07 14.65 -17.00
C GLN A 43 15.96 14.97 -15.49
N LYS A 44 14.92 14.49 -14.81
CA LYS A 44 14.63 14.76 -13.38
C LYS A 44 15.84 14.62 -12.45
N ASN A 45 16.56 13.50 -12.54
CA ASN A 45 17.70 13.25 -11.66
C ASN A 45 18.88 14.19 -12.00
N ARG A 46 19.06 14.53 -13.28
CA ARG A 46 20.11 15.46 -13.72
C ARG A 46 19.83 16.89 -13.27
N PHE A 47 18.59 17.34 -13.36
CA PHE A 47 18.18 18.61 -12.77
C PHE A 47 18.37 18.62 -11.25
N THR A 48 18.09 17.51 -10.58
CA THR A 48 18.35 17.37 -9.14
C THR A 48 19.84 17.50 -8.83
N ASP A 49 20.73 16.89 -9.62
CA ASP A 49 22.19 17.00 -9.48
C ASP A 49 22.66 18.45 -9.65
N ILE A 50 22.18 19.15 -10.69
CA ILE A 50 22.51 20.56 -10.97
C ILE A 50 22.06 21.45 -9.81
N ARG A 51 20.81 21.31 -9.37
CA ARG A 51 20.26 22.08 -8.25
C ARG A 51 21.02 21.81 -6.96
N ASN A 52 21.41 20.57 -6.70
CA ASN A 52 22.23 20.24 -5.52
C ASN A 52 23.62 20.89 -5.62
N ALA A 53 24.25 20.92 -6.80
CA ALA A 53 25.53 21.58 -7.00
C ALA A 53 25.47 23.11 -6.73
N ILE A 54 24.39 23.77 -7.16
CA ILE A 54 24.13 25.18 -6.85
C ILE A 54 23.95 25.36 -5.33
N LYS A 55 23.13 24.52 -4.70
CA LYS A 55 22.86 24.57 -3.25
C LYS A 55 24.08 24.38 -2.37
N THR A 56 25.08 23.60 -2.82
CA THR A 56 26.34 23.43 -2.09
C THR A 56 27.10 24.75 -1.95
N ILE A 57 26.91 25.66 -2.90
CA ILE A 57 27.63 26.94 -2.95
C ILE A 57 26.78 28.03 -2.27
N ASP A 58 25.51 28.13 -2.64
CA ASP A 58 24.54 28.99 -1.98
C ASP A 58 23.17 28.28 -1.91
N PRO A 59 22.73 27.87 -0.70
CA PRO A 59 21.43 27.22 -0.51
C PRO A 59 20.22 28.07 -0.92
N GLN A 60 20.35 29.41 -0.93
CA GLN A 60 19.29 30.35 -1.25
C GLN A 60 19.48 31.03 -2.62
N HIS A 61 20.35 30.48 -3.47
CA HIS A 61 20.71 31.10 -4.73
C HIS A 61 19.48 31.39 -5.63
N PRO A 62 19.31 32.61 -6.16
CA PRO A 62 18.18 33.04 -7.00
C PRO A 62 17.84 32.09 -8.17
N SER A 63 18.87 31.56 -8.83
CA SER A 63 18.69 30.66 -9.98
C SER A 63 17.95 29.36 -9.64
N LEU A 64 17.86 28.98 -8.35
CA LEU A 64 17.06 27.83 -7.91
C LEU A 64 15.55 28.01 -8.13
N ASN A 65 15.08 29.21 -8.41
CA ASN A 65 13.68 29.46 -8.78
C ASN A 65 13.39 29.18 -10.26
N TYR A 66 14.43 29.17 -11.10
CA TYR A 66 14.29 29.14 -12.57
C TYR A 66 14.93 27.90 -13.20
N ILE A 67 15.95 27.31 -12.58
CA ILE A 67 16.68 26.16 -13.12
C ILE A 67 16.13 24.85 -12.55
N GLY A 68 15.51 24.03 -13.39
CA GLY A 68 14.89 22.77 -12.97
C GLY A 68 13.56 22.50 -13.66
N LEU A 69 12.95 21.38 -13.29
CA LEU A 69 11.58 21.10 -13.68
C LEU A 69 10.61 22.11 -13.03
N SER A 70 9.71 22.65 -13.84
CA SER A 70 8.61 23.50 -13.41
C SER A 70 7.62 22.71 -12.53
N PRO A 71 6.75 23.38 -11.77
CA PRO A 71 5.70 22.71 -11.01
C PRO A 71 4.84 21.77 -11.87
N ASP A 72 4.50 22.18 -13.10
CA ASP A 72 3.65 21.40 -14.02
C ASP A 72 4.40 20.18 -14.57
N GLU A 73 5.68 20.33 -14.91
CA GLU A 73 6.54 19.20 -15.32
C GLU A 73 6.75 18.22 -14.17
N TRP A 74 6.85 18.70 -12.93
CA TRP A 74 6.87 17.86 -11.74
C TRP A 74 5.55 17.10 -11.57
N ILE A 75 4.42 17.76 -11.82
CA ILE A 75 3.10 17.11 -11.80
C ILE A 75 3.04 16.03 -12.89
N GLU A 76 3.48 16.31 -14.10
CA GLU A 76 3.51 15.35 -15.21
C GLU A 76 4.38 14.12 -14.90
N VAL A 77 5.63 14.34 -14.47
CA VAL A 77 6.55 13.25 -14.10
C VAL A 77 5.99 12.42 -12.95
N ASN A 78 5.37 13.07 -11.97
CA ASN A 78 4.76 12.37 -10.83
C ASN A 78 3.44 11.70 -11.21
N ALA A 79 2.66 12.24 -12.15
CA ALA A 79 1.43 11.66 -12.66
C ALA A 79 1.71 10.40 -13.49
N ILE A 80 2.76 10.41 -14.32
CA ILE A 80 3.27 9.21 -15.00
C ILE A 80 3.73 8.18 -13.97
N ALA A 81 4.50 8.58 -12.95
CA ALA A 81 4.89 7.67 -11.87
C ALA A 81 3.67 7.13 -11.08
N SER A 82 2.62 7.93 -10.93
CA SER A 82 1.37 7.57 -10.24
C SER A 82 0.49 6.65 -11.09
N SER A 83 0.42 6.81 -12.41
CA SER A 83 -0.36 5.92 -13.29
C SER A 83 0.21 4.49 -13.33
N PHE A 84 1.54 4.34 -13.23
CA PHE A 84 2.19 3.04 -12.93
C PHE A 84 1.91 2.52 -11.52
N THR A 85 1.29 3.32 -10.66
CA THR A 85 0.91 2.98 -9.28
C THR A 85 -0.54 2.54 -9.19
N ASP A 86 -1.42 3.14 -9.98
CA ASP A 86 -2.86 2.87 -9.96
C ASP A 86 -3.24 1.57 -10.70
N ASN A 87 -2.45 1.14 -11.69
CA ASN A 87 -2.66 -0.12 -12.44
C ASN A 87 -1.91 -1.33 -11.86
N ARG A 88 -1.60 -1.36 -10.56
CA ARG A 88 -0.78 -2.43 -9.98
C ARG A 88 -1.62 -3.62 -9.53
N THR A 89 -1.26 -4.80 -10.01
CA THR A 89 -1.76 -6.06 -9.46
C THR A 89 -1.05 -6.34 -8.13
N THR A 90 -1.85 -6.48 -7.06
CA THR A 90 -1.37 -6.91 -5.75
C THR A 90 -0.81 -8.31 -5.85
N GLN A 91 0.43 -8.51 -5.40
CA GLN A 91 1.08 -9.81 -5.40
C GLN A 91 0.81 -10.54 -4.07
N LEU A 92 0.75 -11.87 -4.12
CA LEU A 92 0.43 -12.69 -2.95
C LEU A 92 1.66 -13.41 -2.41
N ILE A 93 1.94 -13.22 -1.12
CA ILE A 93 2.94 -13.96 -0.36
C ILE A 93 2.28 -15.24 0.16
N GLU A 94 2.84 -16.39 -0.19
CA GLU A 94 2.30 -17.69 0.22
C GLU A 94 2.75 -18.10 1.63
N ASP A 95 4.04 -17.97 1.92
CA ASP A 95 4.64 -18.42 3.17
C ASP A 95 5.54 -17.33 3.78
N PRO A 96 4.97 -16.44 4.62
CA PRO A 96 5.73 -15.38 5.27
C PRO A 96 6.77 -15.94 6.26
N GLU A 97 6.50 -17.09 6.89
CA GLU A 97 7.45 -17.78 7.77
C GLU A 97 8.70 -18.24 6.99
N ALA A 98 8.56 -18.84 5.81
CA ALA A 98 9.69 -19.26 4.98
C ALA A 98 10.58 -18.09 4.56
N ILE A 99 9.99 -16.94 4.25
CA ILE A 99 10.75 -15.70 3.95
C ILE A 99 11.58 -15.30 5.17
N VAL A 100 10.97 -15.28 6.35
CA VAL A 100 11.66 -14.86 7.58
C VAL A 100 12.72 -15.87 8.01
N GLU A 101 12.48 -17.16 7.86
CA GLU A 101 13.47 -18.19 8.18
C GLU A 101 14.64 -18.17 7.20
N LYS A 102 14.37 -17.92 5.91
CA LYS A 102 15.44 -17.64 4.94
C LYS A 102 16.25 -16.43 5.37
N ALA A 103 15.60 -15.32 5.76
CA ALA A 103 16.31 -14.13 6.22
C ALA A 103 17.13 -14.40 7.48
N ARG A 104 16.60 -15.15 8.46
CA ARG A 104 17.32 -15.60 9.65
C ARG A 104 18.59 -16.37 9.30
N SER A 105 18.51 -17.30 8.33
CA SER A 105 19.69 -18.06 7.87
C SER A 105 20.77 -17.16 7.27
N LEU A 106 20.39 -16.08 6.57
CA LEU A 106 21.34 -15.12 6.00
C LEU A 106 22.05 -14.28 7.07
N LEU A 107 21.39 -13.99 8.20
CA LEU A 107 22.01 -13.27 9.32
C LEU A 107 23.19 -14.03 9.93
N LEU A 108 23.17 -15.36 9.85
CA LEU A 108 24.23 -16.25 10.35
C LEU A 108 25.36 -16.47 9.34
N SER A 109 25.27 -15.86 8.15
CA SER A 109 26.26 -16.01 7.09
C SER A 109 27.56 -15.29 7.41
N ARG A 110 28.67 -15.87 6.94
CA ARG A 110 29.97 -15.17 6.95
C ARG A 110 30.07 -14.12 5.84
N GLN A 111 29.22 -14.18 4.82
CA GLN A 111 29.25 -13.21 3.73
C GLN A 111 28.47 -11.95 4.12
N TRP A 112 29.16 -10.81 4.24
CA TRP A 112 28.54 -9.54 4.66
C TRP A 112 27.32 -9.15 3.83
N SER A 113 27.32 -9.45 2.52
CA SER A 113 26.22 -9.08 1.61
C SER A 113 24.97 -9.92 1.86
N GLN A 114 25.12 -11.15 2.33
CA GLN A 114 24.01 -11.99 2.79
C GLN A 114 23.44 -11.45 4.10
N VAL A 115 24.31 -11.10 5.06
CA VAL A 115 23.88 -10.51 6.34
C VAL A 115 23.11 -9.20 6.11
N ALA A 116 23.62 -8.32 5.23
CA ALA A 116 22.94 -7.10 4.84
C ALA A 116 21.56 -7.36 4.18
N ALA A 117 21.47 -8.38 3.32
CA ALA A 117 20.21 -8.81 2.72
C ALA A 117 19.21 -9.29 3.76
N GLY A 118 19.63 -10.16 4.70
CA GLY A 118 18.80 -10.63 5.81
C GLY A 118 18.29 -9.47 6.68
N LEU A 119 19.18 -8.54 7.05
CA LEU A 119 18.83 -7.35 7.82
C LEU A 119 17.79 -6.47 7.11
N ALA A 120 17.87 -6.34 5.78
CA ALA A 120 16.90 -5.58 4.99
C ALA A 120 15.49 -6.19 5.07
N VAL A 121 15.38 -7.52 5.06
CA VAL A 121 14.09 -8.21 5.19
C VAL A 121 13.53 -8.11 6.59
N VAL A 122 14.34 -8.36 7.63
CA VAL A 122 13.81 -8.47 9.01
C VAL A 122 13.55 -7.12 9.69
N THR A 123 14.08 -6.02 9.14
CA THR A 123 13.90 -4.65 9.69
C THR A 123 13.22 -3.67 8.73
N GLY A 124 13.10 -4.02 7.45
CA GLY A 124 12.61 -3.14 6.39
C GLY A 124 13.39 -1.83 6.26
N ARG A 125 14.67 -1.80 6.66
CA ARG A 125 15.56 -0.64 6.47
C ARG A 125 16.21 -0.68 5.09
N ARG A 126 16.58 0.49 4.56
CA ARG A 126 17.34 0.57 3.31
C ARG A 126 18.75 0.05 3.56
N VAL A 127 19.41 -0.47 2.53
CA VAL A 127 20.80 -0.95 2.69
C VAL A 127 21.77 0.18 3.02
N SER A 128 21.61 1.38 2.45
CA SER A 128 22.42 2.52 2.88
C SER A 128 22.26 2.82 4.38
N GLU A 129 21.05 2.67 4.91
CA GLU A 129 20.80 2.78 6.36
C GLU A 129 21.50 1.64 7.10
N ILE A 130 21.28 0.38 6.71
CA ILE A 130 21.87 -0.81 7.36
C ILE A 130 23.40 -0.76 7.36
N LEU A 131 24.00 -0.38 6.23
CA LEU A 131 25.45 -0.34 6.07
C LEU A 131 26.10 0.83 6.79
N GLN A 132 25.37 1.93 7.03
CA GLN A 132 25.97 3.16 7.52
C GLN A 132 25.30 3.76 8.75
N THR A 133 24.06 4.20 8.62
CA THR A 133 23.47 5.14 9.59
C THR A 133 22.64 4.44 10.67
N ALA A 134 22.16 3.23 10.41
CA ALA A 134 21.25 2.50 11.28
C ALA A 134 21.91 2.18 12.62
N LYS A 135 21.24 2.59 13.69
CA LYS A 135 21.50 2.14 15.05
C LYS A 135 20.23 1.51 15.60
N PHE A 136 20.40 0.40 16.30
CA PHE A 136 19.34 -0.36 16.93
C PHE A 136 19.68 -0.52 18.40
N ASP A 137 18.73 -0.17 19.27
CA ASP A 137 18.80 -0.47 20.69
C ASP A 137 17.66 -1.44 21.03
N LYS A 138 17.95 -2.50 21.78
CA LYS A 138 16.92 -3.49 22.17
C LYS A 138 15.89 -2.84 23.08
N VAL A 139 14.62 -3.02 22.76
CA VAL A 139 13.48 -2.63 23.62
C VAL A 139 12.84 -3.87 24.23
N SER A 140 12.52 -4.86 23.39
CA SER A 140 11.98 -6.16 23.82
C SER A 140 12.51 -7.29 22.91
N THR A 141 11.94 -8.49 23.03
CA THR A 141 12.37 -9.65 22.22
C THR A 141 12.22 -9.42 20.73
N TYR A 142 11.19 -8.70 20.29
CA TYR A 142 10.90 -8.44 18.86
C TYR A 142 10.78 -6.94 18.54
N ILE A 143 11.21 -6.05 19.44
CA ILE A 143 11.17 -4.60 19.21
C ILE A 143 12.56 -4.01 19.41
N VAL A 144 12.95 -3.14 18.48
CA VAL A 144 14.15 -2.31 18.58
C VAL A 144 13.78 -0.84 18.44
N LEU A 145 14.51 0.02 19.15
CA LEU A 145 14.53 1.45 18.91
C LEU A 145 15.47 1.72 17.73
N PHE A 146 14.93 2.18 16.61
CA PHE A 146 15.69 2.52 15.42
C PHE A 146 16.03 4.02 15.39
N SER A 147 17.26 4.33 14.99
CA SER A 147 17.68 5.69 14.63
C SER A 147 18.61 5.69 13.41
N GLY A 148 18.76 6.85 12.77
CA GLY A 148 19.61 7.02 11.59
C GLY A 148 18.87 6.92 10.25
N ALA A 149 17.60 7.34 10.19
CA ALA A 149 16.85 7.39 8.93
C ALA A 149 17.50 8.35 7.91
N ALA A 150 17.71 7.91 6.67
CA ALA A 150 18.54 8.61 5.68
C ALA A 150 17.92 9.90 5.07
N LYS A 151 16.69 10.29 5.43
CA LYS A 151 15.87 11.26 4.67
C LYS A 151 15.44 12.54 5.41
N ARG A 152 16.17 13.00 6.42
CA ARG A 152 15.86 14.30 7.05
C ARG A 152 17.06 15.25 6.94
N ARG A 153 16.94 16.23 6.03
CA ARG A 153 17.84 17.38 5.96
C ARG A 153 17.42 18.34 7.09
N ASP A 154 18.40 18.87 7.83
CA ASP A 154 18.28 20.00 8.77
C ASP A 154 17.55 19.79 10.11
N GLU A 155 17.24 18.55 10.51
CA GLU A 155 16.76 18.28 11.88
C GLU A 155 17.94 18.00 12.84
N THR A 156 18.10 18.85 13.86
CA THR A 156 19.13 18.72 14.92
C THR A 156 18.94 17.49 15.80
N THR A 157 17.73 16.93 15.85
CA THR A 157 17.44 15.73 16.64
C THR A 157 17.28 14.53 15.71
N PRO A 158 18.08 13.46 15.86
CA PRO A 158 17.92 12.27 15.05
C PRO A 158 16.56 11.64 15.34
N LEU A 159 15.78 11.37 14.28
CA LEU A 159 14.52 10.66 14.38
C LEU A 159 14.74 9.27 15.00
N LYS A 160 14.14 9.06 16.17
CA LYS A 160 14.14 7.77 16.88
C LYS A 160 12.71 7.26 17.01
N PHE A 161 12.49 6.01 16.69
CA PHE A 161 11.18 5.37 16.84
C PHE A 161 11.34 3.86 16.93
N GLN A 162 10.38 3.21 17.59
CA GLN A 162 10.37 1.77 17.73
C GLN A 162 9.95 1.11 16.42
N ILE A 163 10.55 -0.02 16.09
CA ILE A 163 10.08 -0.88 15.00
C ILE A 163 10.07 -2.34 15.49
N PRO A 164 9.11 -3.15 15.04
CA PRO A 164 9.19 -4.58 15.25
C PRO A 164 10.30 -5.18 14.39
N THR A 165 10.83 -6.33 14.79
CA THR A 165 11.77 -7.13 14.02
C THR A 165 11.15 -8.49 13.72
N LEU A 166 11.33 -9.00 12.50
CA LEU A 166 10.75 -10.30 12.12
C LEU A 166 11.48 -11.50 12.76
N VAL A 167 12.66 -11.25 13.32
CA VAL A 167 13.43 -12.17 14.18
C VAL A 167 13.68 -11.51 15.53
N THR A 168 14.33 -12.20 16.47
CA THR A 168 14.62 -11.60 17.77
C THR A 168 15.55 -10.40 17.63
N ALA A 169 15.36 -9.39 18.48
CA ALA A 169 16.18 -8.19 18.54
C ALA A 169 17.67 -8.53 18.73
N ASP A 170 17.98 -9.55 19.54
CA ASP A 170 19.36 -10.00 19.75
C ASP A 170 20.02 -10.46 18.43
N SER A 171 19.31 -11.24 17.60
CA SER A 171 19.83 -11.64 16.29
C SER A 171 20.06 -10.45 15.36
N VAL A 172 19.24 -9.40 15.45
CA VAL A 172 19.44 -8.16 14.68
C VAL A 172 20.68 -7.41 15.18
N LEU A 173 20.85 -7.29 16.50
CA LEU A 173 21.98 -6.62 17.12
C LEU A 173 23.32 -7.32 16.86
N GLU A 174 23.34 -8.65 16.93
CA GLU A 174 24.53 -9.45 16.58
C GLU A 174 24.89 -9.30 15.11
N ALA A 175 23.91 -9.38 14.21
CA ALA A 175 24.13 -9.26 12.77
C ALA A 175 24.61 -7.87 12.37
N ILE A 176 24.04 -6.79 12.95
CA ILE A 176 24.50 -5.43 12.66
C ILE A 176 25.92 -5.20 13.19
N ALA A 177 26.24 -5.69 14.39
CA ALA A 177 27.58 -5.60 14.97
C ALA A 177 28.60 -6.31 14.09
N TYR A 178 28.32 -7.56 13.66
CA TYR A 178 29.14 -8.29 12.71
C TYR A 178 29.35 -7.52 11.41
N LEU A 179 28.27 -7.00 10.82
CA LEU A 179 28.34 -6.27 9.55
C LEU A 179 29.27 -5.05 9.63
N ARG A 180 29.30 -4.35 10.78
CA ARG A 180 30.20 -3.22 11.00
C ARG A 180 31.67 -3.61 11.16
N THR A 181 31.98 -4.85 11.55
CA THR A 181 33.37 -5.32 11.54
C THR A 181 33.84 -5.72 10.14
N GLN A 182 32.91 -6.02 9.22
CA GLN A 182 33.26 -6.49 7.86
C GLN A 182 33.44 -5.35 6.86
N LEU A 183 32.81 -4.19 7.09
CA LEU A 183 32.83 -3.06 6.16
C LEU A 183 33.18 -1.78 6.89
N ASN A 184 34.24 -1.11 6.44
CA ASN A 184 34.50 0.27 6.82
C ASN A 184 33.75 1.21 5.87
N THR A 185 32.69 1.85 6.37
CA THR A 185 31.88 2.84 5.64
C THR A 185 32.11 4.26 6.16
N GLU A 186 33.15 4.49 6.95
CA GLU A 186 33.49 5.82 7.46
C GLU A 186 33.86 6.76 6.30
N GLY A 187 33.35 7.99 6.36
CA GLY A 187 33.61 9.01 5.35
C GLY A 187 32.90 8.84 4.01
N LEU A 188 32.17 7.74 3.80
CA LEU A 188 31.33 7.58 2.60
C LEU A 188 29.99 8.30 2.79
N ASP A 189 29.39 8.83 1.73
CA ASP A 189 28.00 9.27 1.75
C ASP A 189 27.05 8.14 1.29
N ASN A 190 25.74 8.35 1.45
CA ASN A 190 24.72 7.38 1.05
C ASN A 190 24.80 7.00 -0.45
N GLN A 191 25.22 7.93 -1.31
CA GLN A 191 25.30 7.69 -2.75
C GLN A 191 26.52 6.82 -3.09
N GLN A 192 27.66 7.06 -2.45
CA GLN A 192 28.86 6.25 -2.57
C GLN A 192 28.64 4.83 -2.05
N ILE A 193 27.95 4.70 -0.92
CA ILE A 193 27.59 3.38 -0.37
C ILE A 193 26.69 2.60 -1.32
N ASN A 194 25.67 3.25 -1.87
CA ASN A 194 24.81 2.62 -2.85
C ASN A 194 25.60 2.20 -4.09
N ALA A 195 26.40 3.10 -4.66
CA ALA A 195 27.21 2.80 -5.84
C ALA A 195 28.16 1.60 -5.63
N GLN A 196 28.75 1.48 -4.44
CA GLN A 196 29.76 0.48 -4.15
C GLN A 196 29.19 -0.88 -3.70
N TYR A 197 28.10 -0.89 -2.93
CA TYR A 197 27.64 -2.08 -2.22
C TYR A 197 26.25 -2.56 -2.63
N GLU A 198 25.40 -1.69 -3.18
CA GLU A 198 23.99 -1.99 -3.47
C GLU A 198 23.83 -3.21 -4.37
N SER A 199 24.58 -3.25 -5.47
CA SER A 199 24.49 -4.32 -6.47
C SER A 199 24.81 -5.71 -5.90
N LYS A 200 25.71 -5.79 -4.92
CA LYS A 200 26.07 -7.05 -4.27
C LYS A 200 24.94 -7.52 -3.37
N VAL A 201 24.36 -6.62 -2.57
CA VAL A 201 23.22 -6.96 -1.70
C VAL A 201 21.99 -7.32 -2.53
N ALA A 202 21.71 -6.57 -3.60
CA ALA A 202 20.63 -6.85 -4.54
C ALA A 202 20.72 -8.26 -5.13
N ARG A 203 21.92 -8.67 -5.56
CA ARG A 203 22.15 -10.02 -6.10
C ARG A 203 21.91 -11.11 -5.07
N GLU A 204 22.33 -10.91 -3.83
CA GLU A 204 22.09 -11.88 -2.74
C GLU A 204 20.60 -11.98 -2.41
N CYS A 205 19.89 -10.85 -2.41
CA CYS A 205 18.45 -10.82 -2.28
C CYS A 205 17.74 -11.60 -3.39
N ASP A 206 18.10 -11.32 -4.66
CA ASP A 206 17.55 -12.03 -5.81
C ASP A 206 17.83 -13.54 -5.74
N ARG A 207 19.02 -13.94 -5.30
CA ARG A 207 19.37 -15.36 -5.17
C ARG A 207 18.60 -16.05 -4.05
N ALA A 208 18.41 -15.38 -2.92
CA ALA A 208 17.85 -16.00 -1.73
C ALA A 208 16.31 -16.05 -1.71
N PHE A 209 15.65 -15.08 -2.34
CA PHE A 209 14.21 -14.87 -2.17
C PHE A 209 13.38 -15.00 -3.46
N ARG A 210 14.00 -15.23 -4.63
CA ARG A 210 13.28 -15.34 -5.91
C ARG A 210 12.16 -16.37 -5.92
N ASP A 211 12.35 -17.48 -5.23
CA ASP A 211 11.36 -18.57 -5.20
C ASP A 211 10.32 -18.39 -4.07
N LEU A 212 10.50 -17.37 -3.21
CA LEU A 212 9.63 -17.11 -2.06
C LEU A 212 8.81 -15.82 -2.23
N VAL A 213 9.31 -14.88 -3.02
CA VAL A 213 8.69 -13.56 -3.20
C VAL A 213 8.40 -13.35 -4.68
N PRO A 214 7.12 -13.20 -5.07
CA PRO A 214 6.79 -12.92 -6.46
C PRO A 214 7.38 -11.58 -6.89
N LEU A 215 8.01 -11.59 -8.07
CA LEU A 215 8.49 -10.39 -8.73
C LEU A 215 7.32 -9.50 -9.09
N ARG A 216 7.55 -8.20 -9.03
CA ARG A 216 6.58 -7.21 -9.46
C ARG A 216 6.61 -7.05 -10.98
N ASP A 217 5.44 -6.81 -11.57
CA ASP A 217 5.29 -6.52 -12.99
C ASP A 217 6.24 -5.39 -13.44
N GLY A 218 7.01 -5.66 -14.50
CA GLY A 218 7.96 -4.71 -15.08
C GLY A 218 9.24 -4.47 -14.26
N LYS A 219 9.51 -5.24 -13.20
CA LYS A 219 10.76 -5.15 -12.43
C LYS A 219 11.60 -6.42 -12.58
N THR A 220 12.92 -6.22 -12.68
CA THR A 220 13.91 -7.28 -12.91
C THR A 220 14.66 -7.71 -11.64
N ASN A 221 14.50 -6.99 -10.53
CA ASN A 221 15.14 -7.32 -9.27
C ASN A 221 14.21 -7.11 -8.06
N LEU A 222 14.50 -7.85 -6.99
CA LEU A 222 13.80 -7.82 -5.71
C LEU A 222 14.28 -6.67 -4.81
N TYR A 223 15.03 -5.70 -5.33
CA TYR A 223 15.86 -4.83 -4.49
C TYR A 223 15.34 -3.38 -4.33
N THR A 224 15.80 -2.73 -3.25
CA THR A 224 15.55 -1.38 -2.68
C THR A 224 14.14 -1.07 -2.15
N HIS A 225 13.08 -1.40 -2.88
CA HIS A 225 11.70 -1.06 -2.47
C HIS A 225 10.88 -2.26 -2.02
N LEU A 226 11.19 -3.42 -2.58
CA LEU A 226 10.42 -4.62 -2.34
C LEU A 226 10.52 -5.10 -0.88
N PHE A 227 11.71 -5.25 -0.31
CA PHE A 227 11.82 -5.73 1.08
C PHE A 227 11.24 -4.76 2.11
N ARG A 228 11.11 -3.46 1.81
CA ARG A 228 10.35 -2.55 2.67
C ARG A 228 8.86 -2.88 2.65
N SER A 229 8.30 -3.16 1.48
CA SER A 229 6.91 -3.59 1.32
C SER A 229 6.68 -4.98 1.92
N ILE A 230 7.55 -5.96 1.65
CA ILE A 230 7.48 -7.32 2.23
C ILE A 230 7.56 -7.25 3.75
N TYR A 231 8.58 -6.59 4.30
CA TYR A 231 8.72 -6.38 5.74
C TYR A 231 7.44 -5.78 6.33
N ALA A 232 6.95 -4.69 5.75
CA ALA A 232 5.78 -4.02 6.28
C ALA A 232 4.53 -4.89 6.17
N THR A 233 4.40 -5.71 5.13
CA THR A 233 3.30 -6.67 5.00
C THR A 233 3.36 -7.75 6.07
N ILE A 234 4.51 -8.38 6.28
CA ILE A 234 4.68 -9.42 7.29
C ILE A 234 4.52 -8.83 8.70
N ALA A 235 5.18 -7.71 9.00
CA ALA A 235 5.12 -7.05 10.30
C ALA A 235 3.69 -6.59 10.65
N THR A 236 2.93 -6.10 9.67
CA THR A 236 1.53 -5.73 9.88
C THR A 236 0.69 -6.96 10.22
N HIS A 237 0.84 -8.04 9.46
CA HIS A 237 0.11 -9.27 9.73
C HIS A 237 0.46 -9.89 11.09
N TRP A 238 1.72 -9.83 11.50
CA TRP A 238 2.18 -10.44 12.76
C TRP A 238 1.96 -9.57 14.00
N TYR A 239 2.13 -8.24 13.88
CA TYR A 239 2.30 -7.36 15.04
C TYR A 239 1.37 -6.15 15.07
N CYS A 240 0.58 -5.89 14.02
CA CYS A 240 -0.38 -4.79 14.04
C CYS A 240 -1.56 -5.14 14.95
N PRO A 241 -1.85 -4.34 15.99
CA PRO A 241 -3.08 -4.51 16.75
C PRO A 241 -4.32 -4.48 15.83
N PRO A 242 -5.33 -5.33 16.05
CA PRO A 242 -6.55 -5.33 15.25
C PRO A 242 -7.33 -4.00 15.29
N SER A 243 -7.12 -3.19 16.31
CA SER A 243 -7.72 -1.86 16.48
C SER A 243 -6.98 -0.74 15.76
N VAL A 244 -5.80 -1.02 15.21
CA VAL A 244 -4.96 -0.04 14.53
C VAL A 244 -5.11 -0.22 13.02
N SER A 245 -5.19 0.90 12.30
CA SER A 245 -5.21 0.89 10.84
C SER A 245 -3.91 0.30 10.27
N ASP A 246 -4.03 -0.64 9.34
CA ASP A 246 -2.89 -1.24 8.64
C ASP A 246 -2.01 -0.18 7.96
N LEU A 247 -2.62 0.85 7.38
CA LEU A 247 -1.94 1.99 6.77
C LEU A 247 -1.13 2.79 7.79
N GLU A 248 -1.71 3.08 8.95
CA GLU A 248 -1.05 3.82 10.02
C GLU A 248 0.14 3.04 10.58
N PHE A 249 -0.06 1.75 10.85
CA PHE A 249 1.01 0.85 11.31
C PHE A 249 2.17 0.79 10.32
N ARG A 250 1.89 0.56 9.04
CA ARG A 250 2.89 0.54 7.96
C ARG A 250 3.62 1.87 7.84
N ALA A 251 2.91 2.99 7.93
CA ALA A 251 3.51 4.31 7.88
C ALA A 251 4.46 4.55 9.05
N TYR A 252 4.07 4.17 10.27
CA TYR A 252 4.87 4.34 11.46
C TYR A 252 6.17 3.52 11.38
N ILE A 253 6.06 2.20 11.17
CA ILE A 253 7.23 1.32 11.17
C ILE A 253 8.19 1.63 10.02
N GLN A 254 7.71 2.25 8.93
CA GLN A 254 8.54 2.71 7.82
C GLN A 254 9.12 4.12 8.01
N GLY A 255 8.71 4.86 9.04
CA GLY A 255 9.16 6.22 9.33
C GLY A 255 8.50 7.30 8.46
N HIS A 256 7.33 7.02 7.89
CA HIS A 256 6.58 7.91 7.01
C HIS A 256 5.59 8.79 7.79
N PHE A 257 6.07 9.48 8.83
CA PHE A 257 5.25 10.28 9.76
C PHE A 257 4.41 11.38 9.11
N GLN A 258 4.83 11.89 7.94
CA GLN A 258 4.03 12.84 7.16
C GLN A 258 2.66 12.28 6.76
N ILE A 259 2.55 10.97 6.51
CA ILE A 259 1.28 10.30 6.18
C ILE A 259 0.38 10.27 7.42
N ILE A 260 0.96 10.00 8.59
CA ILE A 260 0.23 9.93 9.86
C ILE A 260 -0.30 11.32 10.24
N SER A 261 0.53 12.36 10.07
CA SER A 261 0.18 13.72 10.43
C SER A 261 -0.73 14.44 9.42
N GLU A 262 -0.97 13.87 8.23
CA GLU A 262 -1.76 14.51 7.18
C GLU A 262 -3.26 14.41 7.52
N PRO A 263 -3.95 15.54 7.81
CA PRO A 263 -5.37 15.53 8.18
C PRO A 263 -6.29 15.26 6.99
N ASN A 264 -5.89 15.59 5.75
CA ASN A 264 -6.73 15.39 4.59
C ASN A 264 -6.65 13.93 4.09
N GLN A 265 -7.79 13.24 4.10
CA GLN A 265 -7.86 11.82 3.72
C GLN A 265 -7.41 11.54 2.28
N GLN A 266 -7.80 12.38 1.31
CA GLN A 266 -7.41 12.19 -0.09
C GLN A 266 -5.89 12.38 -0.27
N ARG A 267 -5.30 13.40 0.36
CA ARG A 267 -3.85 13.61 0.34
C ARG A 267 -3.11 12.48 1.07
N ARG A 268 -3.63 12.01 2.20
CA ARG A 268 -3.08 10.88 2.94
C ARG A 268 -3.01 9.62 2.06
N LEU A 269 -4.10 9.30 1.36
CA LEU A 269 -4.17 8.17 0.43
C LEU A 269 -3.20 8.34 -0.75
N SER A 270 -3.16 9.52 -1.37
CA SER A 270 -2.20 9.81 -2.44
C SER A 270 -0.74 9.66 -2.00
N LEU A 271 -0.39 10.19 -0.83
CA LEU A 271 0.94 10.03 -0.24
C LEU A 271 1.27 8.56 0.02
N ALA A 272 0.30 7.79 0.52
CA ALA A 272 0.43 6.37 0.78
C ALA A 272 0.59 5.54 -0.50
N SER A 273 -0.09 5.88 -1.60
CA SER A 273 0.00 5.17 -2.88
C SER A 273 1.43 5.22 -3.42
N SER A 274 2.12 6.35 -3.22
CA SER A 274 3.55 6.50 -3.55
C SER A 274 4.50 5.60 -2.75
N LYS A 275 4.04 4.93 -1.67
CA LYS A 275 4.87 4.14 -0.74
C LYS A 275 4.80 2.63 -0.91
N HIS A 276 4.10 2.13 -1.93
CA HIS A 276 4.09 0.68 -2.24
C HIS A 276 3.49 -0.20 -1.13
N TYR A 277 2.60 0.34 -0.30
CA TYR A 277 2.01 -0.41 0.82
C TYR A 277 1.09 -1.54 0.38
N TRP A 278 0.45 -1.38 -0.77
CA TRP A 278 -0.50 -2.33 -1.34
C TRP A 278 0.12 -3.27 -2.37
N ASP A 279 1.44 -3.22 -2.59
CA ASP A 279 2.09 -4.07 -3.57
C ASP A 279 1.99 -5.58 -3.19
N TYR A 280 1.84 -5.91 -1.88
CA TYR A 280 1.81 -7.30 -1.38
C TYR A 280 0.76 -7.55 -0.30
N LYS A 281 0.11 -8.71 -0.37
CA LYS A 281 -0.78 -9.27 0.67
C LYS A 281 -0.39 -10.72 0.99
N ILE A 282 -0.81 -11.24 2.14
CA ILE A 282 -0.54 -12.62 2.57
C ILE A 282 -1.72 -13.50 2.16
N ARG A 283 -1.44 -14.75 1.80
CA ARG A 283 -2.44 -15.76 1.45
C ARG A 283 -2.88 -16.55 2.68
N ASP A 284 -4.16 -16.89 2.78
CA ASP A 284 -4.76 -17.66 3.88
C ASP A 284 -4.55 -19.19 3.79
N GLY A 285 -3.73 -19.66 2.85
CA GLY A 285 -3.53 -21.07 2.53
C GLY A 285 -4.63 -21.71 1.68
N ALA A 286 -5.82 -21.11 1.60
CA ALA A 286 -6.93 -21.53 0.74
C ALA A 286 -6.96 -20.82 -0.63
N GLY A 287 -6.04 -19.88 -0.84
CA GLY A 287 -5.94 -19.10 -2.08
C GLY A 287 -6.47 -17.68 -1.98
N ASN A 288 -7.07 -17.30 -0.84
CA ASN A 288 -7.60 -15.95 -0.63
C ASN A 288 -6.60 -15.09 0.14
N ILE A 289 -6.92 -13.79 0.25
CA ILE A 289 -6.14 -12.85 1.05
C ILE A 289 -6.42 -13.09 2.54
N ASP A 290 -5.37 -13.31 3.32
CA ASP A 290 -5.45 -13.28 4.78
C ASP A 290 -5.47 -11.83 5.28
N GLY A 291 -6.64 -11.39 5.71
CA GLY A 291 -6.88 -10.05 6.25
C GLY A 291 -6.57 -9.91 7.76
N ARG A 292 -6.16 -10.98 8.44
CA ARG A 292 -5.92 -10.93 9.90
C ARG A 292 -4.71 -10.03 10.21
N LEU A 293 -4.77 -9.39 11.37
CA LEU A 293 -3.72 -8.50 11.89
C LEU A 293 -3.28 -9.00 13.27
N GLY A 294 -2.00 -8.79 13.59
CA GLY A 294 -1.48 -9.06 14.92
C GLY A 294 -1.48 -10.54 15.31
N ILE A 295 -1.35 -11.46 14.35
CA ILE A 295 -1.50 -12.89 14.61
C ILE A 295 -0.49 -13.46 15.61
N LYS A 296 0.62 -12.76 15.88
CA LYS A 296 1.63 -13.16 16.88
C LYS A 296 1.47 -12.45 18.23
N LEU A 297 0.54 -11.51 18.38
CA LEU A 297 0.33 -10.76 19.63
C LEU A 297 -0.20 -11.63 20.79
N HIS A 298 -0.67 -12.85 20.51
CA HIS A 298 -1.05 -13.80 21.56
C HIS A 298 0.16 -14.44 22.25
N ASN A 299 1.38 -14.29 21.71
CA ASN A 299 2.60 -14.82 22.30
C ASN A 299 3.10 -13.83 23.37
N PRO A 300 3.34 -14.26 24.63
CA PRO A 300 3.80 -13.38 25.71
C PRO A 300 5.15 -12.71 25.46
N GLU A 301 5.98 -13.24 24.55
CA GLU A 301 7.26 -12.60 24.16
C GLU A 301 7.09 -11.47 23.14
N VAL A 302 5.88 -11.31 22.58
CA VAL A 302 5.58 -10.34 21.54
C VAL A 302 4.81 -9.18 22.13
N GLU A 303 5.46 -8.03 22.18
CA GLU A 303 4.87 -6.79 22.67
C GLU A 303 4.35 -5.92 21.53
N VAL A 304 3.40 -5.03 21.84
CA VAL A 304 2.96 -3.99 20.93
C VAL A 304 3.95 -2.83 20.97
N VAL A 305 4.23 -2.25 19.81
CA VAL A 305 5.04 -1.03 19.72
C VAL A 305 4.38 0.08 20.53
N ASP A 306 5.16 0.77 21.37
CA ASP A 306 4.67 1.71 22.39
C ASP A 306 3.68 2.76 21.84
N TYR A 307 3.94 3.26 20.63
CA TYR A 307 3.07 4.20 19.93
C TYR A 307 1.62 3.73 19.75
N PHE A 308 1.40 2.41 19.67
CA PHE A 308 0.11 1.78 19.47
C PHE A 308 -0.50 1.16 20.72
N THR A 309 0.19 1.24 21.87
CA THR A 309 -0.26 0.62 23.13
C THR A 309 -1.61 1.17 23.57
N THR A 310 -1.81 2.49 23.57
CA THR A 310 -3.09 3.11 23.96
C THR A 310 -4.26 2.61 23.11
N SER A 311 -4.06 2.53 21.79
CA SER A 311 -5.09 2.04 20.85
C SER A 311 -5.38 0.54 21.03
N PHE A 312 -4.38 -0.24 21.46
CA PHE A 312 -4.54 -1.66 21.76
C PHE A 312 -5.22 -1.88 23.12
N GLU A 313 -4.84 -1.13 24.14
CA GLU A 313 -5.42 -1.21 25.49
C GLU A 313 -6.91 -0.87 25.47
N ILE A 314 -7.32 0.18 24.76
CA ILE A 314 -8.74 0.54 24.57
C ILE A 314 -9.51 -0.65 23.96
N ALA A 315 -8.95 -1.30 22.94
CA ALA A 315 -9.59 -2.45 22.31
C ALA A 315 -9.57 -3.73 23.16
N SER A 316 -8.56 -3.90 24.03
CA SER A 316 -8.47 -5.04 24.95
C SER A 316 -9.35 -4.89 26.19
N THR A 317 -9.61 -3.65 26.61
CA THR A 317 -10.53 -3.31 27.70
C THR A 317 -11.97 -3.32 27.23
N GLU A 318 -12.23 -3.02 25.95
CA GLU A 318 -13.40 -3.51 25.23
C GLU A 318 -13.29 -5.02 24.96
N ASN A 319 -13.35 -5.83 26.02
CA ASN A 319 -13.67 -7.24 25.92
C ASN A 319 -15.11 -7.39 25.35
N LEU A 320 -15.28 -7.18 24.05
CA LEU A 320 -16.33 -7.85 23.30
C LEU A 320 -15.92 -9.32 23.28
N GLY A 321 -16.59 -10.11 24.11
CA GLY A 321 -16.30 -11.53 24.34
C GLY A 321 -16.25 -12.41 23.08
N PRO A 322 -16.08 -13.73 23.24
CA PRO A 322 -15.73 -14.63 22.15
C PRO A 322 -16.82 -14.61 21.07
N LEU A 323 -16.39 -14.35 19.83
CA LEU A 323 -17.20 -14.23 18.62
C LEU A 323 -18.23 -13.09 18.69
N VAL A 324 -18.23 -12.21 17.70
CA VAL A 324 -19.47 -11.50 17.34
C VAL A 324 -20.46 -12.57 16.89
N SER A 325 -21.19 -13.17 17.82
CA SER A 325 -22.44 -13.81 17.50
C SER A 325 -23.34 -12.66 17.08
N LEU A 326 -23.46 -12.44 15.78
CA LEU A 326 -24.58 -11.69 15.23
C LEU A 326 -25.83 -12.38 15.80
N LYS A 327 -26.45 -11.76 16.81
CA LYS A 327 -27.73 -12.22 17.32
C LYS A 327 -28.72 -11.94 16.21
N VAL A 328 -28.91 -12.93 15.34
CA VAL A 328 -29.95 -12.91 14.31
C VAL A 328 -31.28 -13.00 15.03
N TRP A 329 -31.96 -11.86 15.13
CA TRP A 329 -33.27 -11.76 15.76
C TRP A 329 -34.29 -12.53 14.93
N LYS A 330 -35.40 -12.93 15.54
CA LYS A 330 -36.44 -13.68 14.82
C LYS A 330 -36.92 -12.92 13.58
N CYS A 331 -37.06 -11.60 13.66
CA CYS A 331 -37.39 -10.75 12.53
C CYS A 331 -36.37 -10.85 11.39
N ASP A 332 -35.06 -10.90 11.68
CA ASP A 332 -34.03 -11.00 10.64
C ASP A 332 -34.09 -12.36 9.94
N ARG A 333 -34.42 -13.43 10.68
CA ARG A 333 -34.63 -14.77 10.09
C ARG A 333 -35.87 -14.81 9.22
N ASP A 334 -36.95 -14.15 9.65
CA ASP A 334 -38.20 -14.08 8.91
C ASP A 334 -38.01 -13.25 7.63
N THR A 335 -37.22 -12.16 7.70
CA THR A 335 -36.82 -11.35 6.54
C THR A 335 -35.94 -12.13 5.56
N LEU A 336 -34.95 -12.90 6.05
CA LEU A 336 -34.13 -13.75 5.19
C LEU A 336 -34.92 -14.88 4.55
N ALA A 337 -35.86 -15.49 5.29
CA ALA A 337 -36.76 -16.50 4.72
C ALA A 337 -37.68 -15.88 3.65
N HIS A 338 -38.15 -14.65 3.87
CA HIS A 338 -38.94 -13.92 2.89
C HIS A 338 -38.13 -13.62 1.62
N PHE A 339 -36.86 -13.19 1.75
CA PHE A 339 -35.98 -12.99 0.58
C PHE A 339 -35.66 -14.29 -0.15
N GLN A 340 -35.45 -15.38 0.59
CA GLN A 340 -35.20 -16.69 0.02
C GLN A 340 -36.41 -17.16 -0.81
N GLU A 341 -37.64 -16.93 -0.34
CA GLU A 341 -38.88 -17.26 -1.05
C GLU A 341 -39.12 -16.31 -2.25
N LEU A 342 -38.87 -15.00 -2.07
CA LEU A 342 -39.10 -13.98 -3.10
C LEU A 342 -38.20 -14.17 -4.33
N PHE A 343 -36.96 -14.63 -4.11
CA PHE A 343 -35.96 -14.81 -5.17
C PHE A 343 -35.67 -16.29 -5.49
N ASP A 344 -36.51 -17.21 -5.02
CA ASP A 344 -36.43 -18.66 -5.25
C ASP A 344 -35.02 -19.25 -5.01
N MET A 345 -34.43 -18.90 -3.87
CA MET A 345 -33.05 -19.27 -3.54
C MET A 345 -32.99 -20.62 -2.83
N ALA A 346 -32.08 -21.48 -3.30
CA ALA A 346 -31.97 -22.86 -2.85
C ALA A 346 -31.68 -23.00 -1.35
N ASN A 347 -30.88 -22.09 -0.79
CA ASN A 347 -30.56 -22.10 0.63
C ASN A 347 -30.24 -20.69 1.17
N ARG A 348 -30.18 -20.58 2.51
CA ARG A 348 -29.91 -19.32 3.23
C ARG A 348 -28.52 -18.74 2.97
N GLN A 349 -27.53 -19.57 2.67
CA GLN A 349 -26.19 -19.09 2.39
C GLN A 349 -26.16 -18.34 1.05
N ASP A 350 -26.87 -18.84 0.05
CA ASP A 350 -27.05 -18.18 -1.24
C ASP A 350 -27.81 -16.86 -1.09
N THR A 351 -28.84 -16.83 -0.23
CA THR A 351 -29.57 -15.60 0.10
C THR A 351 -28.69 -14.55 0.77
N ASN A 352 -27.85 -14.95 1.72
CA ASN A 352 -26.89 -14.03 2.34
C ASN A 352 -25.88 -13.49 1.33
N HIS A 353 -25.32 -14.36 0.47
CA HIS A 353 -24.39 -13.94 -0.57
C HIS A 353 -25.03 -12.97 -1.56
N PHE A 354 -26.27 -13.25 -2.00
CA PHE A 354 -27.00 -12.37 -2.90
C PHE A 354 -27.28 -10.99 -2.28
N ILE A 355 -27.69 -10.94 -1.01
CA ILE A 355 -27.94 -9.69 -0.30
C ILE A 355 -26.66 -8.86 -0.19
N LEU A 356 -25.54 -9.50 0.18
CA LEU A 356 -24.25 -8.81 0.33
C LEU A 356 -23.71 -8.33 -1.02
N ASP A 357 -23.82 -9.13 -2.08
CA ASP A 357 -23.40 -8.76 -3.43
C ASP A 357 -24.25 -7.60 -3.98
N THR A 358 -25.56 -7.65 -3.76
CA THR A 358 -26.47 -6.55 -4.14
C THR A 358 -26.15 -5.27 -3.37
N PHE A 359 -25.84 -5.37 -2.08
CA PHE A 359 -25.45 -4.23 -1.27
C PHE A 359 -24.12 -3.63 -1.74
N SER A 360 -23.13 -4.47 -2.05
CA SER A 360 -21.85 -4.03 -2.60
C SER A 360 -22.04 -3.26 -3.91
N LYS A 361 -22.85 -3.80 -4.83
CA LYS A 361 -23.15 -3.14 -6.11
C LYS A 361 -23.89 -1.82 -5.94
N LEU A 362 -24.78 -1.72 -4.95
CA LEU A 362 -25.46 -0.46 -4.62
C LEU A 362 -24.51 0.59 -4.05
N LEU A 363 -23.52 0.18 -3.23
CA LEU A 363 -22.48 1.07 -2.74
C LEU A 363 -21.60 1.57 -3.89
N ASP A 364 -21.17 0.67 -4.78
CA ASP A 364 -20.37 1.03 -5.97
C ASP A 364 -21.13 2.01 -6.88
N LEU A 365 -22.43 1.79 -7.07
CA LEU A 365 -23.28 2.69 -7.86
C LEU A 365 -23.47 4.05 -7.17
N ALA A 366 -23.60 4.07 -5.85
CA ALA A 366 -23.73 5.30 -5.06
C ALA A 366 -22.46 6.15 -5.19
N ASP A 367 -21.28 5.51 -5.10
CA ASP A 367 -19.98 6.17 -5.27
C ASP A 367 -19.81 6.73 -6.69
N GLN A 368 -20.20 5.96 -7.73
CA GLN A 368 -20.15 6.43 -9.13
C GLN A 368 -21.06 7.63 -9.39
N LEU A 369 -22.22 7.67 -8.75
CA LEU A 369 -23.19 8.77 -8.87
C LEU A 369 -22.91 9.93 -7.89
N ASN A 370 -21.87 9.79 -7.05
CA ASN A 370 -21.50 10.73 -6.00
C ASN A 370 -22.69 11.03 -5.05
N GLN A 371 -23.47 10.00 -4.75
CA GLN A 371 -24.64 10.03 -3.89
C GLN A 371 -24.40 9.17 -2.64
N THR A 372 -25.04 9.54 -1.54
CA THR A 372 -25.10 8.65 -0.37
C THR A 372 -26.05 7.47 -0.66
N PRO A 373 -25.86 6.30 -0.03
CA PRO A 373 -26.75 5.15 -0.20
C PRO A 373 -28.23 5.47 0.08
N GLN A 374 -28.50 6.38 1.03
CA GLN A 374 -29.84 6.84 1.36
C GLN A 374 -30.44 7.73 0.25
N GLN A 375 -29.63 8.57 -0.39
CA GLN A 375 -30.05 9.38 -1.55
C GLN A 375 -30.30 8.50 -2.77
N LEU A 376 -29.45 7.49 -2.99
CA LEU A 376 -29.63 6.53 -4.07
C LEU A 376 -30.91 5.71 -3.87
N LEU A 377 -31.13 5.17 -2.68
CA LEU A 377 -32.36 4.44 -2.33
C LEU A 377 -33.60 5.33 -2.48
N ALA A 378 -33.55 6.59 -2.05
CA ALA A 378 -34.64 7.54 -2.25
C ALA A 378 -34.86 7.88 -3.73
N SER A 379 -33.83 7.83 -4.57
CA SER A 379 -33.94 8.04 -6.01
C SER A 379 -34.55 6.83 -6.74
N LEU A 380 -34.16 5.61 -6.33
CA LEU A 380 -34.70 4.35 -6.83
C LEU A 380 -36.16 4.17 -6.41
N ALA A 381 -36.50 4.51 -5.17
CA ALA A 381 -37.89 4.49 -4.67
C ALA A 381 -38.80 5.51 -5.38
N ARG A 382 -38.24 6.62 -5.91
CA ARG A 382 -39.00 7.59 -6.74
C ARG A 382 -39.22 7.09 -8.17
N GLN A 383 -38.42 6.16 -8.67
CA GLN A 383 -38.56 5.58 -10.02
C GLN A 383 -39.57 4.42 -10.08
N ASP A 384 -40.01 3.88 -8.94
CA ASP A 384 -40.88 2.70 -8.87
C ASP A 384 -42.38 2.96 -9.22
N ASN A 385 -42.70 4.10 -9.83
CA ASN A 385 -43.96 4.30 -10.54
C ASN A 385 -43.90 3.88 -12.04
N GLY A 386 -42.81 3.24 -12.49
CA GLY A 386 -42.74 2.72 -13.86
C GLY A 386 -41.58 1.74 -14.12
N SER A 387 -41.88 0.44 -14.00
CA SER A 387 -41.22 -0.73 -14.62
C SER A 387 -39.69 -0.75 -14.73
N LEU A 388 -39.06 -1.55 -13.89
CA LEU A 388 -37.63 -1.87 -13.92
C LEU A 388 -37.34 -2.98 -14.95
N LEU A 389 -36.69 -2.62 -16.06
CA LEU A 389 -36.15 -3.54 -17.07
C LEU A 389 -34.78 -3.02 -17.52
N LEU A 390 -33.72 -3.27 -16.76
CA LEU A 390 -32.35 -3.10 -17.28
C LEU A 390 -31.30 -3.77 -16.38
N LEU A 391 -31.04 -5.06 -16.62
CA LEU A 391 -29.78 -5.73 -16.30
C LEU A 391 -29.64 -6.95 -17.23
N SER A 392 -29.38 -6.69 -18.52
CA SER A 392 -28.87 -7.70 -19.45
C SER A 392 -27.89 -7.06 -20.44
N ALA A 393 -26.61 -7.08 -20.08
CA ALA A 393 -25.52 -6.92 -21.04
C ALA A 393 -24.25 -7.60 -20.50
N SER A 394 -23.98 -8.81 -20.98
CA SER A 394 -22.65 -9.41 -20.93
C SER A 394 -22.05 -9.38 -22.35
N PRO A 395 -20.75 -9.12 -22.53
CA PRO A 395 -20.12 -9.20 -23.84
C PRO A 395 -19.79 -10.66 -24.20
N LYS A 396 -20.17 -11.09 -25.40
CA LYS A 396 -19.86 -12.42 -25.96
C LYS A 396 -18.37 -12.52 -26.38
N PRO A 397 -17.70 -13.67 -26.18
CA PRO A 397 -16.51 -14.02 -26.96
C PRO A 397 -16.93 -14.60 -28.33
N GLN A 398 -16.22 -14.22 -29.39
CA GLN A 398 -16.31 -14.86 -30.71
C GLN A 398 -15.45 -16.13 -30.71
N VAL A 399 -16.05 -17.25 -31.11
CA VAL A 399 -15.32 -18.47 -31.51
C VAL A 399 -15.86 -18.85 -32.89
N GLU A 400 -14.94 -19.03 -33.82
CA GLU A 400 -15.17 -19.57 -35.17
C GLU A 400 -15.41 -21.09 -35.09
N ASP A 401 -16.36 -21.55 -35.91
CA ASP A 401 -16.73 -22.95 -36.14
C ASP A 401 -15.60 -23.76 -36.77
N GLU A 402 -15.56 -25.07 -36.49
CA GLU A 402 -15.53 -26.15 -37.51
C GLU A 402 -15.67 -27.54 -36.84
N HIS A 403 -16.63 -28.35 -37.36
CA HIS A 403 -16.74 -29.83 -37.49
C HIS A 403 -16.27 -30.76 -36.32
N GLU A 404 -16.87 -31.89 -35.95
CA GLU A 404 -17.75 -32.88 -36.59
C GLU A 404 -18.18 -33.93 -35.53
N GLU A 405 -19.34 -34.55 -35.76
CA GLU A 405 -19.74 -35.94 -35.45
C GLU A 405 -19.80 -36.57 -34.03
N GLU A 406 -21.07 -36.90 -33.68
CA GLU A 406 -21.60 -38.23 -33.29
C GLU A 406 -21.65 -38.75 -31.82
N ARG A 407 -22.90 -39.17 -31.48
CA ARG A 407 -23.42 -40.18 -30.52
C ARG A 407 -23.70 -39.74 -29.08
N GLU A 408 -24.99 -39.55 -28.73
CA GLU A 408 -25.93 -40.54 -28.16
C GLU A 408 -25.53 -40.97 -26.72
N THR A 409 -26.28 -40.77 -25.63
CA THR A 409 -27.72 -40.94 -25.40
C THR A 409 -28.17 -40.37 -24.04
N ASN A 410 -29.47 -40.05 -23.95
CA ASN A 410 -30.38 -40.08 -22.78
C ASN A 410 -30.07 -39.18 -21.57
N GLY A 411 -31.01 -38.39 -21.03
CA GLY A 411 -32.44 -38.26 -21.28
C GLY A 411 -33.06 -37.41 -20.16
N GLY A 412 -34.27 -36.91 -20.38
CA GLY A 412 -35.08 -36.29 -19.31
C GLY A 412 -35.57 -34.88 -19.63
N VAL A 413 -36.64 -34.79 -20.42
CA VAL A 413 -37.47 -33.60 -20.55
C VAL A 413 -38.26 -33.41 -19.25
N GLN A 414 -38.22 -32.21 -18.66
CA GLN A 414 -39.37 -31.67 -17.95
C GLN A 414 -39.46 -30.14 -18.12
N THR A 415 -40.67 -29.74 -18.44
CA THR A 415 -41.16 -28.44 -18.91
C THR A 415 -41.18 -27.34 -17.83
N LEU A 416 -40.83 -26.12 -18.23
CA LEU A 416 -41.05 -24.86 -17.49
C LEU A 416 -42.55 -24.57 -17.25
N PRO A 417 -42.95 -24.05 -16.07
CA PRO A 417 -44.14 -23.23 -15.95
C PRO A 417 -43.80 -21.73 -15.87
N GLN A 418 -44.59 -20.94 -16.61
CA GLN A 418 -44.63 -19.47 -16.61
C GLN A 418 -44.98 -18.88 -15.23
N PRO A 419 -44.56 -17.63 -14.94
CA PRO A 419 -44.74 -17.02 -13.62
C PRO A 419 -46.18 -16.50 -13.42
N ARG A 420 -46.72 -16.72 -12.22
CA ARG A 420 -47.96 -16.08 -11.74
C ARG A 420 -47.63 -14.72 -11.13
N ARG A 421 -48.29 -13.67 -11.63
CA ARG A 421 -48.32 -12.34 -11.02
C ARG A 421 -49.02 -12.40 -9.67
N SER A 422 -48.38 -11.87 -8.63
CA SER A 422 -49.07 -11.41 -7.42
C SER A 422 -48.62 -9.98 -7.11
N ASN A 423 -49.59 -9.09 -6.97
CA ASN A 423 -49.38 -7.73 -6.46
C ASN A 423 -49.20 -7.84 -4.95
N ASN A 424 -48.09 -7.35 -4.40
CA ASN A 424 -47.98 -7.12 -2.96
C ASN A 424 -47.29 -5.78 -2.69
N THR A 425 -48.01 -4.94 -1.97
CA THR A 425 -47.62 -3.65 -1.42
C THR A 425 -46.64 -3.88 -0.26
N ILE A 426 -45.61 -3.03 -0.16
CA ILE A 426 -44.62 -3.05 0.93
C ILE A 426 -45.32 -2.82 2.28
N PRO A 427 -44.99 -3.54 3.37
CA PRO A 427 -45.65 -3.35 4.65
C PRO A 427 -45.23 -2.02 5.30
N THR A 428 -46.23 -1.17 5.49
CA THR A 428 -46.24 0.16 6.13
C THR A 428 -45.63 0.20 7.55
N ALA A 429 -45.35 -0.96 8.15
CA ALA A 429 -44.82 -1.12 9.50
C ALA A 429 -43.34 -0.75 9.65
N LEU A 430 -42.55 -0.75 8.57
CA LEU A 430 -41.13 -0.37 8.61
C LEU A 430 -40.97 1.16 8.62
N GLU A 431 -41.79 1.87 7.85
CA GLU A 431 -41.80 3.34 7.79
C GLU A 431 -42.25 3.97 9.12
N GLU A 432 -43.32 3.45 9.74
CA GLU A 432 -43.77 3.91 11.07
C GLU A 432 -42.71 3.72 12.16
N LYS A 433 -41.85 2.72 12.03
CA LYS A 433 -40.81 2.40 13.02
C LYS A 433 -39.60 3.33 12.88
N ILE A 434 -39.30 3.74 11.65
CA ILE A 434 -38.24 4.72 11.33
C ILE A 434 -38.66 6.13 11.77
N GLU A 435 -39.93 6.52 11.55
CA GLU A 435 -40.45 7.82 12.03
C GLU A 435 -40.43 7.94 13.56
N ARG A 436 -40.81 6.87 14.28
CA ARG A 436 -40.77 6.88 15.76
C ARG A 436 -39.34 6.98 16.32
N GLN A 437 -38.35 6.37 15.65
CA GLN A 437 -36.95 6.51 16.04
C GLN A 437 -36.42 7.92 15.80
N LEU A 438 -36.79 8.57 14.69
CA LEU A 438 -36.36 9.94 14.38
C LEU A 438 -36.96 10.98 15.33
N GLN A 439 -38.22 10.79 15.77
CA GLN A 439 -38.85 11.66 16.77
C GLN A 439 -38.23 11.52 18.17
N SER A 440 -37.69 10.34 18.51
CA SER A 440 -37.00 10.11 19.80
C SER A 440 -35.60 10.72 19.88
N MET A 441 -35.04 11.17 18.74
CA MET A 441 -33.69 11.73 18.65
C MET A 441 -33.67 13.26 18.57
N SER A 442 -34.84 13.93 18.59
CA SER A 442 -34.98 15.39 18.42
C SER A 442 -35.48 16.14 19.67
N THR A 443 -35.32 15.56 20.86
CA THR A 443 -35.55 16.23 22.16
C THR A 443 -34.32 16.20 23.04
#